data_AF-A0A7X2IZJ8-F1
#
_entry.id   AF-A0A7X2IZJ8-F1
#
_cell.length_a   1.000
_cell.length_b   1.000
_cell.length_c   1.000
_cell.angle_alpha   90.00
_cell.angle_beta   90.00
_cell.angle_gamma   90.00
#
_symmetry.space_group_name_H-M   'P 1'
#
loop_
_entity.id
_entity.type
_entity.pdbx_description
1 polymer ?
#
loop_
_entity_poly.entity_id
_entity_poly.type
_entity_poly.pdbx_seq_one_letter_code
_entity_poly.pdbx_strand_id
1 'polypeptide(L)'
;MSKEVSINISAFRAKVTKLKTSVGEIDAKQTTSSFSYTNIEPFTKDLENVIEALSLLERYRGILEADAEILEETGEQMRIKDLELAASYQVRSGPQMVR
;
A
#
# COMPACT_ATOMS: atom_id res chain seq x y z
N MET A 1 4.26 -29.94 11.44
CA MET A 1 4.04 -28.77 12.32
C MET A 1 4.15 -27.52 11.47
N SER A 2 3.00 -27.03 10.99
CA SER A 2 2.91 -25.75 10.29
C SER A 2 3.18 -24.65 11.31
N LYS A 3 4.22 -23.83 11.11
CA LYS A 3 4.36 -22.58 11.87
C LYS A 3 3.15 -21.73 11.50
N GLU A 4 2.19 -21.57 12.41
CA GLU A 4 1.10 -20.62 12.26
C GLU A 4 1.70 -19.26 11.89
N VAL A 5 1.45 -18.82 10.66
CA VAL A 5 1.72 -17.44 10.26
C VAL A 5 0.56 -16.62 10.82
N SER A 6 0.57 -16.42 12.13
CA SER A 6 -0.36 -15.50 12.78
C SER A 6 0.14 -14.09 12.55
N ILE A 7 -0.55 -13.36 11.67
CA ILE A 7 -0.28 -11.95 11.45
C ILE A 7 -1.05 -11.17 12.51
N ASN A 8 -0.36 -10.28 13.22
CA ASN A 8 -1.05 -9.29 14.05
C ASN A 8 -1.82 -8.34 13.12
N ILE A 9 -3.09 -8.65 12.87
CA ILE A 9 -3.92 -7.97 11.90
C ILE A 9 -4.11 -6.49 12.25
N SER A 10 -4.15 -6.14 13.54
CA SER A 10 -4.25 -4.75 13.97
C SER A 10 -2.99 -3.95 13.64
N ALA A 11 -1.80 -4.53 13.86
CA ALA A 11 -0.54 -3.89 13.52
C ALA A 11 -0.34 -3.80 12.01
N PHE A 12 -0.79 -4.82 11.27
CA PHE A 12 -0.78 -4.82 9.81
C PHE A 12 -1.67 -3.70 9.25
N ARG A 13 -2.94 -3.64 9.65
CA ARG A 13 -3.88 -2.59 9.23
C ARG A 13 -3.35 -1.20 9.56
N ALA A 14 -2.83 -0.99 10.77
CA ALA A 14 -2.25 0.30 11.15
C ALA A 14 -1.09 0.73 10.22
N LYS A 15 -0.24 -0.22 9.81
CA LYS A 15 0.85 0.05 8.86
C LYS A 15 0.34 0.35 7.45
N VAL A 16 -0.66 -0.39 6.97
CA VAL A 16 -1.28 -0.15 5.65
C VAL A 16 -2.00 1.21 5.64
N THR A 17 -2.75 1.55 6.68
CA THR A 17 -3.37 2.87 6.82
C THR A 17 -2.32 3.98 6.80
N LYS A 18 -1.22 3.81 7.56
CA LYS A 18 -0.12 4.77 7.55
C LYS A 18 0.49 4.94 6.16
N LEU A 19 0.68 3.84 5.42
CA LEU A 19 1.16 3.87 4.03
C LEU A 19 0.21 4.68 3.14
N LYS A 20 -1.11 4.40 3.18
CA LYS A 20 -2.11 5.14 2.40
C LYS A 20 -2.11 6.63 2.74
N THR A 21 -1.97 7.00 4.02
CA THR A 21 -1.86 8.41 4.44
C THR A 21 -0.60 9.05 3.89
N SER A 22 0.57 8.42 4.05
CA SER A 22 1.85 8.96 3.55
C SER A 22 1.88 9.10 2.03
N VAL A 23 1.22 8.21 1.29
CA VAL A 23 1.09 8.31 -0.17
C VAL A 23 0.10 9.42 -0.55
N GLY A 24 -0.98 9.60 0.21
CA GLY A 24 -1.93 10.70 0.05
C GLY A 24 -1.30 12.08 0.28
N GLU A 25 -0.29 12.16 1.14
CA GLU A 25 0.48 13.38 1.43
C GLU A 25 1.52 13.71 0.34
N ILE A 26 1.76 12.82 -0.63
CA ILE A 26 2.59 13.13 -1.80
C ILE A 26 1.82 14.13 -2.68
N ASP A 27 2.07 15.42 -2.44
CA ASP A 27 1.51 16.51 -3.24
C ASP A 27 2.43 16.82 -4.43
N ALA A 28 2.01 16.42 -5.62
CA ALA A 28 2.68 16.74 -6.87
C ALA A 28 2.12 18.00 -7.55
N LYS A 29 1.11 18.67 -6.96
CA LYS A 29 0.49 19.86 -7.55
C LYS A 29 1.36 21.09 -7.32
N GLN A 30 2.48 21.20 -8.03
CA GLN A 30 3.07 22.52 -8.25
C GLN A 30 2.36 23.20 -9.42
N THR A 31 1.69 24.32 -9.13
CA THR A 31 1.22 25.27 -10.14
C THR A 31 2.41 25.77 -10.97
N THR A 32 2.58 25.22 -12.16
CA THR A 32 3.57 25.66 -13.17
C THR A 32 3.20 27.01 -13.82
N SER A 33 2.18 27.69 -13.31
CA SER A 33 1.50 28.83 -13.95
C SER A 33 2.28 30.15 -13.96
N SER A 34 3.54 30.23 -13.53
CA SER A 34 4.25 31.51 -13.41
C SER A 34 5.55 31.67 -14.22
N PHE A 35 5.96 30.72 -15.05
CA PHE A 35 7.30 30.76 -15.65
C PHE A 35 7.36 31.25 -17.12
N SER A 36 6.30 31.88 -17.62
CA SER A 36 6.22 32.42 -18.99
C SER A 36 7.22 33.55 -19.32
N TYR A 37 8.08 33.96 -18.38
CA TYR A 37 8.99 35.11 -18.53
C TYR A 37 10.48 34.75 -18.58
N THR A 38 10.86 33.46 -18.49
CA THR A 38 12.28 33.03 -18.44
C THR A 38 12.66 32.19 -19.66
N ASN A 39 12.83 32.83 -20.83
CA ASN A 39 13.41 32.25 -22.05
C ASN A 39 14.96 32.22 -22.01
N ILE A 40 15.54 31.83 -20.88
CA ILE A 40 17.00 31.73 -20.71
C ILE A 40 17.35 30.24 -20.57
N GLU A 41 18.15 29.70 -21.49
CA GLU A 41 18.41 28.24 -21.68
C GLU A 41 18.63 27.39 -20.41
N PRO A 42 19.42 27.81 -19.40
CA PRO A 42 19.55 27.03 -18.17
C PRO A 42 18.23 26.90 -17.40
N PHE A 43 17.42 27.95 -17.34
CA PHE A 43 16.18 27.95 -16.57
C PHE A 43 15.05 27.18 -17.27
N THR A 44 15.02 27.17 -18.60
CA THR A 44 14.07 26.35 -19.36
C THR A 44 14.35 24.86 -19.20
N LYS A 45 15.64 24.46 -19.23
CA LYS A 45 16.03 23.06 -19.05
C LYS A 45 15.78 22.56 -17.63
N ASP A 46 16.07 23.39 -16.62
CA ASP A 46 15.77 23.05 -15.23
C ASP A 46 14.26 22.92 -15.01
N LEU A 47 13.45 23.75 -15.67
CA LEU A 47 11.99 23.65 -15.63
C LEU A 47 11.49 22.33 -16.24
N GLU A 48 11.99 21.96 -17.42
CA GLU A 48 11.66 20.68 -18.07
C GLU A 48 11.99 19.48 -17.16
N ASN A 49 13.17 19.51 -16.53
CA ASN A 49 13.57 18.49 -15.56
C ASN A 49 12.64 18.45 -14.33
N VAL A 50 12.20 19.61 -13.83
CA VAL A 50 11.25 19.69 -12.70
C VAL A 50 9.88 19.13 -13.10
N ILE A 51 9.39 19.45 -14.30
CA ILE A 51 8.12 18.91 -14.83
C ILE A 51 8.21 17.39 -14.98
N GLU A 52 9.33 16.88 -15.50
CA GLU A 52 9.56 15.44 -15.63
C GLU A 52 9.63 14.75 -14.26
N ALA A 53 10.31 15.36 -13.28
CA ALA A 53 10.37 14.86 -11.92
C ALA A 53 8.99 14.82 -11.24
N LEU A 54 8.15 15.84 -11.44
CA LEU A 54 6.77 15.87 -10.93
C LEU A 54 5.92 14.76 -11.57
N SER A 55 6.04 14.56 -12.89
CA SER A 55 5.36 13.47 -13.61
C SER A 55 5.78 12.09 -13.11
N LEU A 56 7.08 11.89 -12.85
CA LEU A 56 7.59 10.67 -12.24
C LEU A 56 7.03 10.47 -10.83
N LEU A 57 6.98 11.53 -10.02
CA LEU A 57 6.43 11.49 -8.67
C LEU A 57 4.94 11.09 -8.66
N GLU A 58 4.15 11.62 -9.59
CA GLU A 58 2.74 11.22 -9.77
C GLU A 58 2.60 9.74 -10.16
N ARG A 59 3.45 9.24 -11.06
CA ARG A 59 3.46 7.82 -11.44
C ARG A 59 3.80 6.92 -10.25
N TYR A 60 4.83 7.28 -9.48
CA TYR A 60 5.21 6.53 -8.28
C TYR A 60 4.11 6.55 -7.22
N ARG A 61 3.44 7.69 -7.04
CA ARG A 61 2.26 7.81 -6.16
C ARG A 61 1.18 6.80 -6.56
N GLY A 62 0.83 6.73 -7.84
CA GLY A 62 -0.18 5.77 -8.33
C GLY A 62 0.19 4.30 -8.10
N ILE A 63 1.47 3.93 -8.29
CA ILE A 63 1.95 2.57 -8.00
C ILE A 63 1.82 2.26 -6.50
N LEU A 64 2.22 3.19 -5.64
CA LEU A 64 2.14 3.01 -4.19
C LEU A 64 0.70 2.95 -3.67
N GLU A 65 -0.23 3.67 -4.28
CA GLU A 65 -1.67 3.56 -3.99
C GLU A 65 -2.19 2.16 -4.33
N ALA A 66 -1.87 1.65 -5.52
CA ALA A 66 -2.28 0.31 -5.95
C ALA A 66 -1.69 -0.79 -5.04
N ASP A 67 -0.40 -0.69 -4.71
CA ASP A 67 0.25 -1.64 -3.81
C ASP A 67 -0.37 -1.63 -2.40
N ALA A 68 -0.74 -0.45 -1.90
CA ALA A 68 -1.40 -0.31 -0.60
C ALA A 68 -2.80 -0.96 -0.59
N GLU A 69 -3.55 -0.86 -1.68
CA GLU A 69 -4.84 -1.55 -1.86
C GLU A 69 -4.68 -3.08 -1.90
N ILE A 70 -3.71 -3.58 -2.67
CA ILE A 70 -3.41 -5.02 -2.76
C ILE A 70 -3.01 -5.58 -1.39
N LEU A 71 -2.20 -4.83 -0.62
CA LEU A 71 -1.81 -5.21 0.73
C LEU A 71 -3.02 -5.28 1.67
N GLU A 72 -3.93 -4.32 1.59
CA GLU A 72 -5.17 -4.32 2.38
C GLU A 72 -6.02 -5.56 2.09
N GLU A 73 -6.26 -5.87 0.82
CA GLU A 73 -7.01 -7.04 0.40
C GLU A 73 -6.34 -8.35 0.82
N THR A 74 -5.03 -8.46 0.58
CA THR A 74 -4.25 -9.65 0.93
C THR A 74 -4.26 -9.91 2.44
N GLY A 75 -4.14 -8.86 3.25
CA GLY A 75 -4.22 -8.96 4.71
C GLY A 75 -5.58 -9.44 5.19
N GLU A 76 -6.66 -8.99 4.55
CA GLU A 76 -8.01 -9.44 4.88
C GLU A 76 -8.25 -10.89 4.48
N GLN A 77 -7.77 -11.30 3.30
CA GLN A 77 -7.82 -12.70 2.85
C GLN A 77 -7.05 -13.63 3.80
N MET A 78 -5.90 -13.19 4.31
CA MET A 78 -5.14 -13.93 5.33
C MET A 78 -5.94 -14.09 6.62
N ARG A 79 -6.62 -13.04 7.09
CA ARG A 79 -7.48 -13.09 8.28
C ARG A 79 -8.65 -14.07 8.11
N ILE A 80 -9.31 -14.05 6.95
CA ILE A 80 -10.43 -14.95 6.64
C ILE A 80 -9.95 -16.40 6.67
N LYS A 81 -8.84 -16.71 5.99
CA LYS A 81 -8.27 -18.06 5.98
C LYS A 81 -7.86 -18.54 7.38
N ASP A 82 -7.33 -17.66 8.23
CA ASP A 82 -6.97 -17.99 9.60
C ASP A 82 -8.22 -18.37 10.43
N LEU A 83 -9.33 -17.65 10.27
CA LEU A 83 -10.61 -17.97 10.90
C LEU A 83 -11.20 -19.30 10.40
N GLU A 84 -11.15 -19.56 9.08
CA GLU A 84 -11.61 -20.82 8.49
C GLU A 84 -10.82 -22.01 9.04
N LEU A 85 -9.49 -21.87 9.12
CA LEU A 85 -8.62 -22.89 9.70
C LEU A 85 -8.97 -23.12 11.17
N ALA A 86 -9.08 -22.06 11.98
CA ALA A 86 -9.44 -22.17 13.40
C ALA A 86 -10.78 -22.88 13.62
N ALA A 87 -11.81 -22.55 12.81
CA ALA A 87 -13.11 -23.23 12.85
C ALA A 87 -12.99 -24.72 12.51
N SER A 88 -12.17 -25.07 11.52
CA SER A 88 -11.97 -26.47 11.11
C SER A 88 -11.27 -27.33 12.18
N TYR A 89 -10.37 -26.73 12.96
CA TYR A 89 -9.69 -27.42 14.07
C TYR A 89 -10.61 -27.64 15.28
N GLN A 90 -11.52 -26.72 15.58
CA GLN A 90 -12.48 -26.88 16.68
C GLN A 90 -13.45 -28.06 16.45
N VAL A 91 -13.85 -28.31 15.21
CA VAL A 91 -14.77 -29.42 14.86
C VAL A 91 -14.12 -30.80 15.01
N ARG A 92 -12.78 -30.91 14.90
CA ARG A 92 -12.05 -32.19 15.04
C ARG A 92 -11.73 -32.59 16.49
N SER A 93 -12.03 -31.74 17.47
CA SER A 93 -11.78 -31.98 18.90
C SER A 93 -13.01 -32.48 19.67
N GLY A 94 -13.97 -33.13 18.98
CA GLY A 94 -15.01 -33.94 19.63
C GLY A 94 -14.46 -35.30 20.08
N PRO A 95 -15.07 -35.98 21.08
CA PRO A 95 -14.54 -37.22 21.63
C PRO A 95 -14.41 -38.27 20.51
N GLN A 96 -13.17 -38.65 20.19
CA GLN A 96 -12.91 -39.78 19.30
C GLN A 96 -13.36 -41.04 20.02
N MET A 97 -14.36 -41.73 19.45
CA MET A 97 -14.73 -43.07 19.87
C MET A 97 -13.53 -43.99 19.60
N VAL A 98 -12.93 -44.50 20.69
CA VAL A 98 -11.97 -45.59 20.64
C VAL A 98 -12.72 -46.81 20.12
N ARG A 99 -12.29 -47.34 18.98
CA ARG A 99 -12.72 -48.64 18.46
C ARG A 99 -11.62 -49.66 18.66
#